data_AF-A0A3L7NST6-F1
#
_entry.id   AF-A0A3L7NST6-F1
#
_cell.length_a   1.000
_cell.length_b   1.000
_cell.length_c   1.000
_cell.angle_alpha   90.00
_cell.angle_beta   90.00
_cell.angle_gamma   90.00
#
_symmetry.space_group_name_H-M   'P 1'
#
loop_
_entity.id
_entity.type
_entity.pdbx_description
1 polymer ?
#
loop_
_entity_poly.entity_id
_entity_poly.type
_entity_poly.pdbx_seq_one_letter_code
_entity_poly.pdbx_strand_id
1 'polypeptide(L)'
;MTTESDENPYAAPAVAESLQSAPETSGFVRSRMNLHVAWLLAVLFNLPVPVMLGESAVSDPRAIVGLPLGILAVYFAGVFCCLQRVGLMWRLIVGSGITALSQLIPFAHIMIGIMAMGISEAIFDPDRNSREISSLPEAASATVLTGLGLIILSLMMGAALFAVFRIRAFDTQPYKLEAPASEPQP
;
A
#
# COMPACT_ATOMS: atom_id res chain seq x y z
N MET A 1 42.26 17.82 -55.49
CA MET A 1 40.93 17.24 -55.26
C MET A 1 40.67 17.28 -53.76
N THR A 2 39.96 18.32 -53.34
CA THR A 2 39.51 18.54 -51.97
C THR A 2 38.22 17.76 -51.76
N THR A 3 38.20 16.86 -50.78
CA THR A 3 36.97 16.20 -50.32
C THR A 3 36.21 17.19 -49.45
N GLU A 4 35.25 17.90 -50.05
CA GLU A 4 34.21 18.62 -49.30
C GLU A 4 33.47 17.61 -48.43
N SER A 5 33.59 17.76 -47.12
CA SER A 5 32.82 17.02 -46.15
C SER A 5 31.40 17.56 -46.20
N ASP A 6 30.49 16.74 -46.72
CA ASP A 6 29.06 17.04 -46.88
C ASP A 6 28.40 17.05 -45.49
N GLU A 7 28.64 18.13 -44.74
CA GLU A 7 28.15 18.33 -43.38
C GLU A 7 26.71 18.84 -43.46
N ASN A 8 25.74 17.94 -43.25
CA ASN A 8 24.32 18.24 -43.32
C ASN A 8 23.96 19.41 -42.38
N PRO A 9 23.58 20.60 -42.90
CA PRO A 9 23.29 21.79 -42.10
C PRO A 9 22.01 21.68 -41.25
N TYR A 10 21.22 20.63 -41.47
CA TYR A 10 20.04 20.30 -40.66
C TYR A 10 20.29 19.13 -39.70
N ALA A 11 21.54 18.66 -39.56
CA ALA A 11 21.88 17.71 -38.52
C ALA A 11 21.56 18.36 -37.17
N ALA A 12 20.57 17.81 -36.47
CA ALA A 12 20.31 18.19 -35.09
C ALA A 12 21.64 18.04 -34.34
N PRO A 13 22.04 19.04 -33.52
CA PRO A 13 23.25 18.90 -32.73
C PRO A 13 23.16 17.56 -32.01
N ALA A 14 24.25 16.79 -32.02
CA ALA A 14 24.40 15.67 -31.11
C ALA A 14 24.43 16.25 -29.70
N VAL A 15 23.25 16.67 -29.22
CA VAL A 15 22.98 16.91 -27.82
C VAL A 15 23.33 15.58 -27.21
N ALA A 16 24.50 15.53 -26.60
CA ALA A 16 24.98 14.39 -25.88
C ALA A 16 23.77 13.80 -25.18
N GLU A 17 23.46 12.54 -25.49
CA GLU A 17 22.56 11.70 -24.72
C GLU A 17 23.13 11.54 -23.30
N SER A 18 23.24 12.64 -22.57
CA SER A 18 22.82 12.69 -21.19
C SER A 18 21.30 12.56 -21.20
N LEU A 19 20.82 11.42 -21.70
CA LEU A 19 19.67 10.77 -21.11
C LEU A 19 20.06 10.65 -19.64
N GLN A 20 19.67 11.66 -18.86
CA GLN A 20 19.58 11.56 -17.41
C GLN A 20 18.94 10.21 -17.19
N SER A 21 19.76 9.27 -16.73
CA SER A 21 19.37 7.91 -16.44
C SER A 21 18.09 8.05 -15.62
N ALA A 22 16.97 7.60 -16.21
CA ALA A 22 15.71 7.56 -15.49
C ALA A 22 16.03 6.96 -14.12
N PRO A 23 15.62 7.61 -13.01
CA PRO A 23 16.07 7.24 -11.68
C PRO A 23 15.93 5.73 -11.56
N GLU A 24 17.06 5.03 -11.44
CA GLU A 24 17.08 3.58 -11.44
C GLU A 24 16.06 3.14 -10.39
N THR A 25 14.99 2.49 -10.85
CA THR A 25 13.96 2.00 -9.95
C THR A 25 14.69 1.06 -9.00
N SER A 26 14.87 1.49 -7.75
CA SER A 26 15.70 0.79 -6.77
C SER A 26 15.40 -0.71 -6.84
N GLY A 27 16.42 -1.57 -6.91
CA GLY A 27 16.25 -3.01 -7.13
C GLY A 27 15.29 -3.69 -6.14
N PHE A 28 15.00 -3.03 -5.01
CA PHE A 28 13.95 -3.35 -4.06
C PHE A 28 12.56 -3.56 -4.71
N VAL A 29 12.20 -2.74 -5.70
CA VAL A 29 10.89 -2.77 -6.40
C VAL A 29 10.82 -3.90 -7.44
N ARG A 30 11.97 -4.44 -7.86
CA ARG A 30 12.05 -5.50 -8.88
C ARG A 30 11.71 -6.88 -8.33
N SER A 31 11.92 -7.12 -7.03
CA SER A 31 11.64 -8.42 -6.39
C SER A 31 10.25 -8.44 -5.76
N ARG A 32 9.35 -9.25 -6.33
CA ARG A 32 8.01 -9.49 -5.74
C ARG A 32 8.09 -9.94 -4.28
N MET A 33 9.10 -10.73 -3.94
CA MET A 33 9.31 -11.23 -2.57
C MET A 33 9.59 -10.08 -1.59
N ASN A 34 10.38 -9.08 -1.98
CA ASN A 34 10.65 -7.92 -1.13
C ASN A 34 9.38 -7.11 -0.85
N LEU A 35 8.51 -7.01 -1.86
CA LEU A 35 7.23 -6.32 -1.73
C LEU A 35 6.27 -7.05 -0.78
N HIS A 36 6.20 -8.39 -0.84
CA HIS A 36 5.41 -9.19 0.10
C HIS A 36 5.94 -9.05 1.53
N VAL A 37 7.26 -9.13 1.72
CA VAL A 37 7.87 -8.95 3.05
C VAL A 37 7.60 -7.54 3.58
N ALA A 38 7.74 -6.52 2.75
CA ALA A 38 7.50 -5.14 3.17
C ALA A 38 6.02 -4.89 3.48
N TRP A 39 5.08 -5.51 2.76
CA TRP A 39 3.66 -5.48 3.10
C TRP A 39 3.36 -6.22 4.40
N LEU A 40 3.94 -7.40 4.61
CA LEU A 40 3.79 -8.15 5.85
C LEU A 40 4.27 -7.31 7.04
N LEU A 41 5.44 -6.68 6.93
CA LEU A 41 5.97 -5.80 7.97
C LEU A 41 5.07 -4.58 8.18
N ALA A 42 4.55 -3.97 7.12
CA ALA A 42 3.60 -2.87 7.21
C ALA A 42 2.35 -3.25 8.01
N VAL A 43 1.78 -4.43 7.75
CA VAL A 43 0.64 -4.96 8.51
C VAL A 43 1.04 -5.26 9.97
N LEU A 44 2.16 -5.94 10.20
CA LEU A 44 2.64 -6.30 11.54
C LEU A 44 2.91 -5.08 12.43
N PHE A 45 3.54 -4.04 11.91
CA PHE A 45 3.77 -2.81 12.67
C PHE A 45 2.49 -2.00 12.87
N ASN A 46 1.48 -2.17 12.01
CA ASN A 46 0.19 -1.48 12.15
C ASN A 46 -0.83 -2.24 13.03
N LEU A 47 -0.52 -3.46 13.47
CA LEU A 47 -1.42 -4.34 14.23
C LEU A 47 -1.61 -4.05 15.72
N PRO A 48 -0.59 -3.61 16.50
CA PRO A 48 -0.69 -3.59 17.97
C PRO A 48 -1.90 -2.83 18.50
N VAL A 49 -2.06 -1.57 18.09
CA VAL A 49 -3.17 -0.74 18.57
C VAL A 49 -4.54 -1.26 18.10
N PRO A 50 -4.77 -1.55 16.80
CA PRO A 50 -6.05 -2.11 16.36
C PRO A 50 -6.43 -3.41 17.04
N VAL A 51 -5.48 -4.31 17.30
CA VAL A 51 -5.75 -5.57 18.01
C VAL A 51 -6.15 -5.29 19.45
N MET A 52 -5.38 -4.46 20.17
CA MET A 52 -5.72 -4.12 21.55
C MET A 52 -7.11 -3.47 21.66
N LEU A 53 -7.44 -2.55 20.74
CA LEU A 53 -8.75 -1.91 20.70
C LEU A 53 -9.85 -2.89 20.32
N GLY A 54 -9.61 -3.76 19.32
CA GLY A 54 -10.56 -4.76 18.87
C GLY A 54 -10.89 -5.78 19.96
N GLU A 55 -9.87 -6.32 20.65
CA GLU A 55 -10.06 -7.22 21.78
C GLU A 55 -10.84 -6.57 22.91
N SER A 56 -10.59 -5.29 23.20
CA SER A 56 -11.32 -4.56 24.25
C SER A 56 -12.79 -4.25 23.90
N ALA A 57 -13.15 -4.29 22.61
CA ALA A 57 -14.49 -3.97 22.12
C ALA A 57 -15.39 -5.20 21.90
N VAL A 58 -14.79 -6.39 21.87
CA VAL A 58 -15.50 -7.65 21.69
C VAL A 58 -15.96 -8.19 23.05
N SER A 59 -17.26 -8.42 23.23
CA SER A 59 -17.80 -8.97 24.47
C SER A 59 -18.03 -10.47 24.44
N ASP A 60 -18.26 -11.07 23.27
CA ASP A 60 -18.33 -12.53 23.12
C ASP A 60 -16.94 -13.12 22.76
N PRO A 61 -16.38 -14.03 23.59
CA PRO A 61 -15.13 -14.73 23.28
C PRO A 61 -15.10 -15.43 21.91
N ARG A 62 -16.26 -15.82 21.36
CA ARG A 62 -16.34 -16.44 20.03
C ARG A 62 -16.16 -15.43 18.90
N ALA A 63 -16.57 -14.19 19.11
CA ALA A 63 -16.44 -13.12 18.13
C ALA A 63 -14.99 -12.64 18.00
N ILE A 64 -14.11 -12.93 18.96
CA ILE A 64 -12.68 -12.58 18.91
C ILE A 64 -11.99 -13.19 17.68
N VAL A 65 -12.48 -14.34 17.18
CA VAL A 65 -12.00 -15.01 15.97
C VAL A 65 -12.28 -14.17 14.71
N GLY A 66 -13.22 -13.23 14.75
CA GLY A 66 -13.45 -12.27 13.68
C GLY A 66 -12.27 -11.33 13.45
N LEU A 67 -11.51 -10.98 14.50
CA LEU A 67 -10.32 -10.12 14.39
C LEU A 67 -9.26 -10.73 13.45
N PRO A 68 -8.71 -11.95 13.69
CA PRO A 68 -7.72 -12.54 12.80
C PRO A 68 -8.28 -12.80 11.39
N LEU A 69 -9.57 -13.13 11.25
CA LEU A 69 -10.19 -13.25 9.92
C LEU A 69 -10.17 -11.94 9.15
N GLY A 70 -10.51 -10.82 9.79
CA GLY A 70 -10.44 -9.50 9.19
C GLY A 70 -9.01 -9.10 8.83
N ILE A 71 -8.04 -9.37 9.72
CA ILE A 71 -6.61 -9.12 9.48
C ILE A 71 -6.13 -9.90 8.25
N LEU A 72 -6.46 -11.18 8.15
CA LEU A 72 -6.12 -12.01 7.00
C LEU A 72 -6.76 -11.47 5.71
N ALA A 73 -8.03 -11.07 5.75
CA ALA A 73 -8.71 -10.50 4.60
C ALA A 73 -8.00 -9.22 4.10
N VAL A 74 -7.64 -8.31 5.01
CA VAL A 74 -6.89 -7.08 4.69
C VAL A 74 -5.51 -7.42 4.14
N TYR A 75 -4.80 -8.37 4.74
CA TYR A 75 -3.49 -8.81 4.28
C TYR A 75 -3.55 -9.34 2.83
N PHE A 76 -4.46 -10.28 2.55
CA PHE A 76 -4.61 -10.87 1.22
C PHE A 76 -5.10 -9.85 0.18
N ALA A 77 -6.01 -8.95 0.55
CA ALA A 77 -6.43 -7.86 -0.33
C ALA A 77 -5.24 -6.94 -0.67
N GLY A 78 -4.40 -6.62 0.32
CA GLY A 78 -3.17 -5.86 0.10
C GLY A 78 -2.19 -6.59 -0.81
N VAL A 79 -2.00 -7.90 -0.62
CA VAL A 79 -1.18 -8.76 -1.50
C VAL A 79 -1.73 -8.78 -2.93
N PHE A 80 -3.05 -8.80 -3.12
CA PHE A 80 -3.64 -8.72 -4.45
C PHE A 80 -3.35 -7.35 -5.11
N CYS A 81 -3.54 -6.25 -4.36
CA CYS A 81 -3.26 -4.89 -4.82
C CYS A 81 -1.77 -4.68 -5.15
N CYS A 82 -0.87 -5.25 -4.35
CA CYS A 82 0.58 -5.28 -4.58
C CYS A 82 0.95 -5.75 -5.98
N LEU A 83 0.30 -6.82 -6.45
CA LEU A 83 0.60 -7.44 -7.74
C LEU A 83 0.09 -6.61 -8.93
N GLN A 84 -0.93 -5.78 -8.71
CA GLN A 84 -1.57 -4.99 -9.77
C GLN A 84 -0.91 -3.63 -9.97
N ARG A 85 -0.47 -2.94 -8.90
CA ARG A 85 -0.03 -1.54 -8.94
C ARG A 85 1.18 -1.26 -8.03
N VAL A 86 2.36 -1.62 -8.53
CA VAL A 86 3.63 -1.49 -7.79
C VAL A 86 3.90 -0.04 -7.30
N GLY A 87 3.64 0.98 -8.13
CA GLY A 87 3.87 2.38 -7.74
C GLY A 87 2.96 2.87 -6.60
N LEU A 88 1.72 2.38 -6.55
CA LEU A 88 0.77 2.71 -5.48
C LEU A 88 1.20 2.01 -4.18
N MET A 89 1.70 0.78 -4.31
CA MET A 89 2.20 0.00 -3.18
C MET A 89 3.38 0.66 -2.48
N TRP A 90 4.32 1.25 -3.21
CA TRP A 90 5.45 1.94 -2.60
C TRP A 90 5.02 3.12 -1.73
N ARG A 91 4.07 3.94 -2.23
CA ARG A 91 3.49 5.04 -1.45
C ARG A 91 2.79 4.53 -0.21
N LEU A 92 2.06 3.41 -0.33
CA LEU A 92 1.40 2.76 0.78
C LEU A 92 2.40 2.31 1.86
N ILE A 93 3.51 1.66 1.49
CA ILE A 93 4.50 1.16 2.45
C ILE A 93 5.19 2.31 3.19
N VAL A 94 5.62 3.35 2.48
CA VAL A 94 6.21 4.54 3.10
C VAL A 94 5.23 5.22 4.05
N GLY A 95 3.99 5.42 3.61
CA GLY A 95 2.95 6.00 4.43
C GLY A 95 2.56 5.13 5.62
N SER A 96 2.56 3.81 5.46
CA SER A 96 2.27 2.84 6.52
C SER A 96 3.33 2.86 7.62
N GLY A 97 4.59 3.20 7.30
CA GLY A 97 5.60 3.47 8.32
C GLY A 97 5.25 4.68 9.18
N ILE A 98 4.77 5.77 8.56
CA ILE A 98 4.31 6.97 9.28
C ILE A 98 3.07 6.65 10.14
N THR A 99 2.12 5.90 9.57
CA THR A 99 0.92 5.45 10.29
C THR A 99 1.33 4.59 11.49
N ALA A 100 2.26 3.64 11.34
CA ALA A 100 2.75 2.82 12.45
C ALA A 100 3.37 3.68 13.56
N LEU A 101 4.18 4.68 13.22
CA LEU A 101 4.75 5.61 14.20
C LEU A 101 3.68 6.41 14.96
N SER A 102 2.53 6.69 14.33
CA SER A 102 1.41 7.37 14.99
C SER A 102 0.77 6.53 16.10
N GLN A 103 1.09 5.25 16.25
CA GLN A 103 0.60 4.43 17.37
C GLN A 103 1.11 4.88 18.74
N LEU A 104 2.21 5.65 18.79
CA LEU A 104 2.71 6.24 20.05
C LEU A 104 1.69 7.21 20.66
N ILE A 105 0.91 7.88 19.80
CA ILE A 105 -0.21 8.74 20.19
C ILE A 105 -1.40 8.30 19.33
N PRO A 106 -2.12 7.23 19.72
CA PRO A 106 -2.97 6.43 18.83
C PRO A 106 -4.30 7.11 18.42
N PHE A 107 -4.35 8.43 18.34
CA PHE A 107 -5.55 9.20 18.02
C PHE A 107 -6.20 8.78 16.70
N ALA A 108 -5.40 8.64 15.63
CA ALA A 108 -5.91 8.25 14.33
C ALA A 108 -6.47 6.81 14.33
N HIS A 109 -5.79 5.89 15.02
CA HIS A 109 -6.20 4.49 15.11
C HIS A 109 -7.51 4.35 15.89
N ILE A 110 -7.64 5.07 17.01
CA ILE A 110 -8.86 5.10 17.81
C ILE A 110 -10.03 5.68 17.01
N MET A 111 -9.82 6.82 16.35
CA MET A 111 -10.87 7.46 15.55
C MET A 111 -11.35 6.56 14.41
N ILE A 112 -10.43 5.96 13.66
CA ILE A 112 -10.77 5.03 12.57
C ILE A 112 -11.47 3.79 13.12
N GLY A 113 -10.98 3.22 14.22
CA GLY A 113 -11.58 2.06 14.88
C GLY A 113 -13.01 2.32 15.33
N ILE A 114 -13.27 3.44 16.01
CA ILE A 114 -14.63 3.82 16.45
C ILE A 114 -15.58 3.99 15.26
N MET A 115 -15.12 4.66 14.19
CA MET A 115 -15.93 4.83 12.98
C MET A 115 -16.22 3.48 12.31
N ALA A 116 -15.22 2.60 12.22
CA ALA A 116 -15.37 1.27 11.64
C ALA A 116 -16.35 0.40 12.45
N MET A 117 -16.28 0.47 13.78
CA MET A 117 -17.24 -0.20 14.66
C MET A 117 -18.65 0.32 14.44
N GLY A 118 -18.86 1.65 14.41
CA GLY A 118 -20.18 2.23 14.19
C GLY A 118 -20.78 1.88 12.81
N ILE A 119 -19.95 1.83 11.76
CA ILE A 119 -20.39 1.38 10.43
C ILE A 119 -20.75 -0.11 10.46
N SER A 120 -19.93 -0.94 11.13
CA SER A 120 -20.16 -2.37 11.24
C SER A 120 -21.44 -2.68 12.00
N GLU A 121 -21.67 -2.01 13.13
CA GLU A 121 -22.89 -2.10 13.94
C GLU A 121 -24.13 -1.76 13.09
N ALA A 122 -24.08 -0.65 12.34
CA ALA A 122 -25.17 -0.25 11.47
C ALA A 122 -25.52 -1.25 10.35
N ILE A 123 -24.56 -2.11 9.95
CA ILE A 123 -24.78 -3.14 8.92
C ILE A 123 -25.36 -4.42 9.50
N PHE A 124 -24.89 -4.84 10.68
CA PHE A 124 -25.19 -6.18 11.22
C PHE A 124 -26.21 -6.18 12.35
N ASP A 125 -26.40 -5.07 13.07
CA ASP A 125 -27.40 -4.96 14.14
C ASP A 125 -27.85 -3.49 14.37
N PRO A 126 -28.66 -2.91 13.46
CA PRO A 126 -29.03 -1.49 13.49
C PRO A 126 -29.96 -1.10 14.65
N ASP A 127 -30.64 -2.07 15.27
CA ASP A 127 -31.59 -1.85 16.37
C ASP A 127 -30.96 -2.03 17.75
N ARG A 128 -29.66 -2.31 17.80
CA ARG A 128 -28.94 -2.61 19.03
C ARG A 128 -28.70 -1.34 19.86
N ASN A 129 -28.91 -1.46 21.16
CA ASN A 129 -28.69 -0.37 22.12
C ASN A 129 -27.33 -0.47 22.84
N SER A 130 -26.46 -1.39 22.41
CA SER A 130 -25.15 -1.66 23.02
C SER A 130 -24.03 -1.62 21.97
N ARG A 131 -23.00 -0.81 22.22
CA ARG A 131 -21.84 -0.62 21.32
C ARG A 131 -20.81 -1.76 21.33
N GLU A 132 -21.11 -2.89 21.95
CA GLU A 132 -20.18 -4.01 22.07
C GLU A 132 -20.32 -4.96 20.90
N ILE A 133 -19.21 -5.46 20.36
CA ILE A 133 -19.24 -6.42 19.26
C ILE A 133 -19.58 -7.80 19.83
N SER A 134 -20.68 -8.39 19.37
CA SER A 134 -21.14 -9.71 19.86
C SER A 134 -21.04 -10.81 18.82
N SER A 135 -20.99 -10.46 17.54
CA SER A 135 -20.98 -11.45 16.47
C SER A 135 -19.64 -11.52 15.73
N LEU A 136 -19.29 -12.73 15.30
CA LEU A 136 -18.10 -12.96 14.47
C LEU A 136 -18.07 -12.13 13.16
N PRO A 137 -19.15 -12.07 12.35
CA PRO A 137 -19.13 -11.27 11.13
C PRO A 137 -18.96 -9.78 11.41
N GLU A 138 -19.56 -9.25 12.48
CA GLU A 138 -19.40 -7.86 12.93
C GLU A 138 -17.96 -7.55 13.37
N ALA A 139 -17.32 -8.44 14.13
CA ALA A 139 -15.91 -8.29 14.50
C ALA A 139 -15.00 -8.30 13.26
N ALA A 140 -15.26 -9.20 12.30
CA ALA A 140 -14.51 -9.28 11.07
C ALA A 140 -14.70 -8.03 10.19
N SER A 141 -15.93 -7.54 10.03
CA SER A 141 -16.20 -6.33 9.25
C SER A 141 -15.62 -5.08 9.89
N ALA A 142 -15.75 -4.90 11.21
CA ALA A 142 -15.12 -3.79 11.92
C ALA A 142 -13.60 -3.80 11.74
N THR A 143 -12.97 -4.98 11.77
CA THR A 143 -11.54 -5.13 11.54
C THR A 143 -11.14 -4.79 10.09
N VAL A 144 -11.90 -5.28 9.10
CA VAL A 144 -11.66 -4.95 7.69
C VAL A 144 -11.81 -3.45 7.43
N LEU A 145 -12.87 -2.84 7.96
CA LEU A 145 -13.12 -1.40 7.83
C LEU A 145 -12.02 -0.58 8.51
N THR A 146 -11.55 -1.00 9.69
CA THR A 146 -10.41 -0.38 10.37
C THR A 146 -9.15 -0.47 9.51
N GLY A 147 -8.85 -1.67 8.97
CA GLY A 147 -7.72 -1.88 8.08
C GLY A 147 -7.79 -1.02 6.82
N LEU A 148 -8.96 -0.91 6.19
CA LEU A 148 -9.19 -0.04 5.04
C LEU A 148 -8.98 1.43 5.38
N GLY A 149 -9.50 1.90 6.51
CA GLY A 149 -9.30 3.27 6.98
C GLY A 149 -7.82 3.59 7.20
N LEU A 150 -7.07 2.68 7.83
CA LEU A 150 -5.63 2.83 8.03
C LEU A 150 -4.84 2.75 6.72
N ILE A 151 -5.26 1.93 5.76
CA ILE A 151 -4.67 1.88 4.41
C ILE A 151 -4.88 3.21 3.70
N ILE A 152 -6.09 3.77 3.73
CA ILE A 152 -6.40 5.07 3.10
C ILE A 152 -5.56 6.17 3.75
N LEU A 153 -5.49 6.21 5.08
CA LEU A 153 -4.66 7.18 5.80
C LEU A 153 -3.19 7.03 5.42
N SER A 154 -2.68 5.80 5.35
CA SER A 154 -1.31 5.51 4.94
C SER A 154 -1.05 5.98 3.50
N LEU A 155 -1.97 5.73 2.56
CA LEU A 155 -1.87 6.25 1.20
C LEU A 155 -1.82 7.77 1.16
N MET A 156 -2.66 8.45 1.95
CA MET A 156 -2.66 9.91 2.04
C MET A 156 -1.34 10.45 2.57
N MET A 157 -0.80 9.85 3.64
CA MET A 157 0.49 10.25 4.22
C MET A 157 1.65 10.02 3.25
N GLY A 158 1.67 8.86 2.59
CA GLY A 158 2.64 8.55 1.56
C GLY A 158 2.54 9.51 0.37
N ALA A 159 1.34 9.76 -0.14
CA ALA A 159 1.12 10.69 -1.25
C ALA A 159 1.54 12.13 -0.89
N ALA A 160 1.21 12.60 0.32
CA ALA A 160 1.61 13.92 0.81
C ALA A 160 3.13 14.06 0.88
N LEU A 161 3.82 13.05 1.42
CA LEU A 161 5.29 13.04 1.48
C LEU A 161 5.91 13.14 0.07
N PHE A 162 5.42 12.33 -0.87
CA PHE A 162 5.91 12.38 -2.25
C PHE A 162 5.63 13.71 -2.94
N ALA A 163 4.47 14.33 -2.66
CA ALA A 163 4.12 15.64 -3.20
C ALA A 163 5.01 16.76 -2.63
N VAL A 164 5.23 16.77 -1.31
CA VAL A 164 6.05 17.78 -0.61
C VAL A 164 7.51 17.70 -1.04
N PHE A 165 8.09 16.50 -1.07
CA PHE A 165 9.49 16.30 -1.44
C PHE A 165 9.70 16.24 -2.97
N ARG A 166 8.64 16.45 -3.77
CA ARG A 166 8.64 16.33 -5.24
C ARG A 166 9.38 15.10 -5.75
N ILE A 167 9.22 13.97 -5.07
CA ILE A 167 9.87 12.72 -5.44
C ILE A 167 9.16 12.18 -6.69
N ARG A 168 9.61 12.59 -7.89
CA ARG A 168 9.14 12.12 -9.21
C ARG A 168 9.68 10.72 -9.54
N ALA A 169 9.73 9.81 -8.57
CA ALA A 169 10.36 8.50 -8.77
C ALA A 169 9.56 7.55 -9.68
N PHE A 170 8.28 7.84 -10.02
CA PHE A 170 7.39 6.86 -10.68
C PHE A 170 6.36 7.44 -11.67
N ASP A 171 6.70 8.50 -12.41
CA ASP A 171 5.86 8.94 -13.54
C ASP A 171 6.04 8.07 -14.82
N THR A 172 6.80 6.98 -14.75
CA THR A 172 7.20 6.20 -15.93
C THR A 172 6.50 4.84 -16.01
N GLN A 173 5.56 4.78 -16.96
CA GLN A 173 5.12 3.67 -17.84
C GLN A 173 4.82 2.27 -17.21
N PRO A 174 3.66 1.65 -17.54
CA PRO A 174 3.37 0.28 -17.14
C PRO A 174 4.41 -0.68 -17.73
N TYR A 175 5.05 -1.47 -16.86
CA TYR A 175 6.04 -2.49 -17.21
C TYR A 175 5.43 -3.48 -18.22
N LYS A 176 5.82 -3.39 -19.51
CA LYS A 176 5.61 -4.49 -20.46
C LYS A 176 6.48 -5.65 -19.99
N LEU A 177 5.85 -6.74 -19.58
CA LEU A 177 6.54 -8.02 -19.39
C LEU A 177 7.08 -8.43 -20.76
N GLU A 178 8.36 -8.16 -21.04
CA GLU A 178 9.05 -8.82 -22.14
C GLU A 178 9.02 -10.32 -21.86
N ALA A 179 8.38 -11.05 -22.78
CA ALA A 179 8.38 -12.49 -22.79
C ALA A 179 9.82 -13.01 -22.82
N PRO A 180 10.13 -14.13 -22.14
CA PRO A 180 11.48 -14.68 -22.14
C PRO A 180 11.94 -14.90 -23.58
N ALA A 181 13.11 -14.35 -23.90
CA ALA A 181 13.75 -14.49 -25.19
C ALA A 181 13.83 -15.99 -25.53
N SER A 182 13.13 -16.38 -26.60
CA SER A 182 13.23 -17.71 -27.17
C SER A 182 14.70 -18.02 -27.47
N GLU A 183 15.18 -19.13 -26.91
CA GLU A 183 16.53 -19.65 -27.13
C GLU A 183 16.86 -19.69 -28.63
N PRO A 184 18.10 -19.35 -29.04
CA PRO A 184 18.55 -19.60 -30.39
C PRO A 184 18.63 -21.11 -30.60
N GLN A 185 17.82 -21.63 -31.52
CA GLN A 185 17.93 -23.01 -32.00
C GLN A 185 19.23 -23.18 -32.81
N PRO A 186 19.85 -24.38 -32.77
CA PRO A 186 21.22 -24.66 -33.19
C PRO A 186 21.47 -24.51 -34.70
#